data_AF-A0A1F7PGL0-F1
#
_entry.id   AF-A0A1F7PGL0-F1
#
_cell.length_a   1.000
_cell.length_b   1.000
_cell.length_c   1.000
_cell.angle_alpha   90.00
_cell.angle_beta   90.00
_cell.angle_gamma   90.00
#
_symmetry.space_group_name_H-M   'P 1'
#
loop_
_entity.id
_entity.type
_entity.pdbx_description
1 polymer ?
#
loop_
_entity_poly.entity_id
_entity_poly.type
_entity_poly.pdbx_seq_one_letter_code
_entity_poly.pdbx_strand_id
1 'polypeptide(L)'
;MGRAAPGAVRLALYLRLGRVSNLPTVWSNVLAGVVLADGAPRAGTLVPLLAALSLFYVGGMFLNDAFDRDVDARERPERPIPSGRIGAAEVFGLGFAMFAVALGILGVHAASSTGVVWPTALTGLGLAGVITYYDAHHKRNPLSPLVMGLCRVLVYVLAAVAATGRLPGAVLAGSLVLLSYLIGLTYVAKQETLAEYRNLWPLAFLFAPFVYGLPALAGGLTGPALFAALLAWVCYSISFLVRRGRVDIPRAVVGFLAGISLLDALLIARHGAAPAAWLATTGFALTLLLQRYVRGT
;
A
#
# COMPACT_ATOMS: atom_id res chain seq x y z
N MET A 1 -10.78 16.94 31.91
CA MET A 1 -10.11 15.98 31.02
C MET A 1 -10.75 14.60 31.22
N GLY A 2 -11.72 14.23 30.37
CA GLY A 2 -12.44 12.96 30.49
C GLY A 2 -11.55 11.77 30.10
N ARG A 3 -11.37 10.80 31.00
CA ARG A 3 -10.70 9.53 30.69
C ARG A 3 -11.54 8.79 29.65
N ALA A 4 -10.97 8.55 28.45
CA ALA A 4 -11.63 7.76 27.42
C ALA A 4 -11.92 6.33 27.93
N ALA A 5 -13.08 5.77 27.56
CA ALA A 5 -13.49 4.44 27.97
C ALA A 5 -12.45 3.36 27.54
N PRO A 6 -12.22 2.30 28.33
CA PRO A 6 -11.20 1.27 28.06
C PRO A 6 -11.28 0.66 26.64
N GLY A 7 -12.50 0.52 26.09
CA GLY A 7 -12.73 0.01 24.74
C GLY A 7 -12.29 0.98 23.62
N ALA A 8 -12.48 2.29 23.82
CA ALA A 8 -12.04 3.31 22.87
C ALA A 8 -10.49 3.39 22.80
N VAL A 9 -9.82 3.17 23.94
CA VAL A 9 -8.36 3.10 24.01
C VAL A 9 -7.82 1.87 23.28
N ARG A 10 -8.47 0.70 23.42
CA ARG A 10 -8.10 -0.53 22.68
C ARG A 10 -8.33 -0.39 21.17
N LEU A 11 -9.45 0.21 20.75
CA LEU A 11 -9.73 0.43 19.33
C LEU A 11 -8.71 1.39 18.69
N ALA A 12 -8.41 2.51 19.35
CA ALA A 12 -7.38 3.45 18.87
C ALA A 12 -5.98 2.80 18.80
N LEU A 13 -5.68 1.88 19.72
CA LEU A 13 -4.45 1.08 19.69
C LEU A 13 -4.41 0.16 18.47
N TYR A 14 -5.48 -0.61 18.21
CA TYR A 14 -5.56 -1.50 17.05
C TYR A 14 -5.53 -0.75 15.71
N LEU A 15 -6.16 0.43 15.63
CA LEU A 15 -6.11 1.28 14.44
C LEU A 15 -4.71 1.83 14.16
N ARG A 16 -3.94 2.14 15.22
CA ARG A 16 -2.53 2.54 15.10
C ARG A 16 -1.62 1.38 14.73
N LEU A 17 -1.80 0.22 15.38
CA LEU A 17 -1.07 -1.01 15.06
C LEU A 17 -1.29 -1.41 13.60
N GLY A 18 -2.54 -1.39 13.14
CA GLY A 18 -2.88 -1.71 11.76
C GLY A 18 -2.45 -0.67 10.72
N ARG A 19 -1.80 0.44 11.11
CA ARG A 19 -1.42 1.58 10.23
C ARG A 19 -2.54 1.92 9.23
N VAL A 20 -3.77 2.00 9.74
CA VAL A 20 -5.01 2.08 8.94
C VAL A 20 -5.04 3.32 8.04
N SER A 21 -4.28 4.35 8.38
CA SER A 21 -4.13 5.57 7.57
C SER A 21 -3.55 5.33 6.16
N ASN A 22 -2.89 4.20 5.93
CA ASN A 22 -2.39 3.84 4.60
C ASN A 22 -3.34 2.92 3.82
N LEU A 23 -4.45 2.43 4.42
CA LEU A 23 -5.44 1.61 3.69
C LEU A 23 -5.97 2.26 2.41
N PRO A 24 -6.20 3.58 2.33
CA PRO A 24 -6.68 4.19 1.09
C PRO A 24 -5.74 3.97 -0.10
N THR A 25 -4.44 3.81 0.13
CA THR A 25 -3.46 3.45 -0.92
C THR A 25 -3.64 2.00 -1.40
N VAL A 26 -4.08 1.08 -0.51
CA VAL A 26 -4.41 -0.30 -0.89
C VAL A 26 -5.70 -0.29 -1.71
N TRP A 27 -6.66 0.55 -1.34
CA TRP A 27 -7.93 0.66 -2.06
C TRP A 27 -7.77 1.22 -3.46
N SER A 28 -6.91 2.24 -3.64
CA SER A 28 -6.57 2.74 -4.97
C SER A 28 -5.81 1.69 -5.80
N ASN A 29 -4.95 0.88 -5.17
CA ASN A 29 -4.28 -0.24 -5.85
C ASN A 29 -5.29 -1.32 -6.32
N VAL A 30 -6.29 -1.65 -5.49
CA VAL A 30 -7.38 -2.57 -5.89
C VAL A 30 -8.12 -2.02 -7.10
N LEU A 31 -8.52 -0.75 -7.05
CA LEU A 31 -9.23 -0.11 -8.14
C LEU A 31 -8.41 -0.12 -9.44
N ALA A 32 -7.11 0.20 -9.35
CA ALA A 32 -6.21 0.14 -10.50
C ALA A 32 -6.06 -1.28 -11.05
N GLY A 33 -5.86 -2.28 -10.19
CA GLY A 33 -5.77 -3.68 -10.61
C GLY A 33 -7.04 -4.17 -11.33
N VAL A 34 -8.22 -3.82 -10.81
CA VAL A 34 -9.51 -4.14 -11.45
C VAL A 34 -9.62 -3.48 -12.82
N VAL A 35 -9.39 -2.16 -12.90
CA VAL A 35 -9.60 -1.40 -14.14
C VAL A 35 -8.58 -1.74 -15.22
N LEU A 36 -7.30 -1.87 -14.87
CA LEU A 36 -6.24 -2.26 -15.81
C LEU A 36 -6.43 -3.68 -16.34
N ALA A 37 -7.24 -4.50 -15.65
CA ALA A 37 -7.65 -5.81 -16.11
C ALA A 37 -8.89 -5.80 -17.02
N ASP A 38 -9.39 -4.61 -17.39
CA ASP A 38 -10.67 -4.39 -18.06
C ASP A 38 -11.89 -4.84 -17.23
N GLY A 39 -11.70 -4.94 -15.90
CA GLY A 39 -12.76 -5.24 -14.96
C GLY A 39 -13.64 -4.03 -14.65
N ALA A 40 -14.94 -4.25 -14.51
CA ALA A 40 -15.86 -3.19 -14.13
C ALA A 40 -15.75 -2.91 -12.61
N PRO A 41 -15.48 -1.66 -12.18
CA PRO A 41 -15.36 -1.28 -10.77
C PRO A 41 -16.74 -1.16 -10.09
N ARG A 42 -17.48 -2.27 -10.05
CA ARG A 42 -18.82 -2.36 -9.44
C ARG A 42 -18.72 -2.78 -7.99
N ALA A 43 -19.73 -2.42 -7.18
CA ALA A 43 -19.77 -2.77 -5.75
C ALA A 43 -19.60 -4.28 -5.49
N GLY A 44 -20.23 -5.14 -6.30
CA GLY A 44 -20.11 -6.61 -6.16
C GLY A 44 -18.69 -7.17 -6.37
N THR A 45 -17.81 -6.42 -7.04
CA THR A 45 -16.39 -6.76 -7.20
C THR A 45 -15.53 -5.99 -6.20
N LEU A 46 -15.74 -4.68 -6.07
CA LEU A 46 -14.90 -3.83 -5.22
C LEU A 46 -15.07 -4.15 -3.73
N VAL A 47 -16.28 -4.34 -3.22
CA VAL A 47 -16.50 -4.58 -1.79
C VAL A 47 -15.74 -5.81 -1.27
N PRO A 48 -15.86 -7.02 -1.86
CA PRO A 48 -15.12 -8.18 -1.38
C PRO A 48 -13.61 -8.02 -1.53
N LEU A 49 -13.12 -7.42 -2.62
CA LEU A 49 -11.69 -7.19 -2.82
C LEU A 49 -11.11 -6.18 -1.83
N LEU A 50 -11.80 -5.05 -1.61
CA LEU A 50 -11.40 -4.04 -0.64
C LEU A 50 -11.39 -4.62 0.77
N ALA A 51 -12.40 -5.42 1.15
CA ALA A 51 -12.43 -6.10 2.44
C ALA A 51 -11.26 -7.09 2.59
N ALA A 52 -11.07 -7.99 1.63
CA ALA A 52 -10.01 -8.99 1.68
C ALA A 52 -8.60 -8.36 1.70
N LEU A 53 -8.33 -7.36 0.86
CA LEU A 53 -7.00 -6.74 0.82
C LEU A 53 -6.74 -5.81 2.00
N SER A 54 -7.80 -5.25 2.61
CA SER A 54 -7.67 -4.57 3.91
C SER A 54 -7.28 -5.56 5.01
N LEU A 55 -7.86 -6.76 5.01
CA LEU A 55 -7.49 -7.82 5.96
C LEU A 55 -6.06 -8.31 5.75
N PHE A 56 -5.60 -8.49 4.50
CA PHE A 56 -4.18 -8.79 4.23
C PHE A 56 -3.26 -7.65 4.71
N TYR A 57 -3.62 -6.40 4.48
CA TYR A 57 -2.80 -5.27 4.93
C TYR A 57 -2.73 -5.19 6.45
N VAL A 58 -3.87 -5.20 7.14
CA VAL A 58 -3.91 -5.08 8.61
C VAL A 58 -3.34 -6.33 9.28
N GLY A 59 -3.61 -7.52 8.74
CA GLY A 59 -3.01 -8.77 9.21
C GLY A 59 -1.49 -8.76 9.07
N GLY A 60 -0.97 -8.31 7.94
CA GLY A 60 0.47 -8.11 7.73
C GLY A 60 1.06 -7.11 8.71
N MET A 61 0.32 -6.04 9.04
CA MET A 61 0.77 -5.09 10.05
C MET A 61 0.90 -5.69 11.45
N PHE A 62 -0.02 -6.59 11.82
CA PHE A 62 0.06 -7.31 13.09
C PHE A 62 1.24 -8.29 13.08
N LEU A 63 1.43 -9.02 11.99
CA LEU A 63 2.55 -9.94 11.82
C LEU A 63 3.90 -9.20 11.90
N ASN A 64 4.01 -8.05 11.22
CA ASN A 64 5.21 -7.22 11.28
C ASN A 64 5.61 -6.88 12.73
N ASP A 65 4.66 -6.42 13.56
CA ASP A 65 4.94 -6.12 14.96
C ASP A 65 5.29 -7.39 15.77
N ALA A 66 4.67 -8.53 15.45
CA ALA A 66 4.97 -9.81 16.11
C ALA A 66 6.35 -10.38 15.75
N PHE A 67 6.79 -10.23 14.50
CA PHE A 67 8.14 -10.58 14.06
C PHE A 67 9.19 -9.61 14.62
N ASP A 68 8.84 -8.34 14.80
CA ASP A 68 9.74 -7.31 15.32
C ASP A 68 9.93 -7.29 16.84
N ARG A 69 9.15 -8.09 17.58
CA ARG A 69 9.10 -8.09 19.05
C ARG A 69 10.45 -8.05 19.76
N ASP A 70 11.46 -8.77 19.29
CA ASP A 70 12.77 -8.87 19.94
C ASP A 70 13.62 -7.61 19.72
N VAL A 71 13.44 -6.96 18.56
CA VAL A 71 14.07 -5.68 18.24
C VAL A 71 13.34 -4.57 18.96
N ASP A 72 12.01 -4.59 18.93
CA ASP A 72 11.16 -3.63 19.64
C ASP A 72 11.41 -3.69 21.15
N ALA A 73 11.68 -4.86 21.74
CA ALA A 73 12.03 -4.97 23.16
C ALA A 73 13.33 -4.22 23.53
N ARG A 74 14.25 -4.05 22.57
CA ARG A 74 15.52 -3.34 22.79
C ARG A 74 15.42 -1.86 22.46
N GLU A 75 14.73 -1.52 21.37
CA GLU A 75 14.71 -0.16 20.83
C GLU A 75 13.49 0.65 21.27
N ARG A 76 12.36 -0.02 21.55
CA ARG A 76 11.03 0.58 21.81
C ARG A 76 10.23 -0.26 22.83
N PRO A 77 10.73 -0.42 24.07
CA PRO A 77 10.13 -1.30 25.08
C PRO A 77 8.69 -0.92 25.45
N GLU A 78 8.28 0.31 25.14
CA GLU A 78 6.91 0.78 25.31
C GLU A 78 5.90 0.16 24.34
N ARG A 79 6.32 -0.53 23.28
CA ARG A 79 5.39 -1.16 22.30
C ARG A 79 4.53 -2.26 22.95
N PRO A 80 3.32 -2.55 22.41
CA PRO A 80 2.35 -3.41 23.10
C PRO A 80 2.83 -4.83 23.42
N ILE A 81 3.60 -5.46 22.52
CA ILE A 81 4.13 -6.81 22.74
C ILE A 81 5.25 -6.80 23.79
N PRO A 82 6.35 -6.02 23.65
CA PRO A 82 7.38 -5.96 24.69
C PRO A 82 6.88 -5.48 26.05
N SER A 83 5.91 -4.56 26.09
CA SER A 83 5.33 -4.04 27.33
C SER A 83 4.36 -5.03 28.01
N GLY A 84 4.14 -6.22 27.44
CA GLY A 84 3.25 -7.24 27.98
C GLY A 84 1.75 -6.91 27.90
N ARG A 85 1.35 -5.94 27.07
CA ARG A 85 -0.07 -5.55 26.91
C ARG A 85 -0.86 -6.54 26.06
N ILE A 86 -0.17 -7.29 25.20
CA ILE A 86 -0.72 -8.38 24.36
C ILE A 86 0.39 -9.41 24.10
N GLY A 87 0.03 -10.70 24.03
CA GLY A 87 1.02 -11.77 23.78
C GLY A 87 1.41 -11.88 22.30
N ALA A 88 2.67 -12.19 22.00
CA ALA A 88 3.13 -12.34 20.61
C ALA A 88 2.38 -13.45 19.86
N ALA A 89 2.10 -14.58 20.50
CA ALA A 89 1.34 -15.69 19.92
C ALA A 89 -0.10 -15.29 19.55
N GLU A 90 -0.73 -14.43 20.37
CA GLU A 90 -2.05 -13.88 20.10
C GLU A 90 -2.01 -12.98 18.85
N VAL A 91 -1.00 -12.10 18.74
CA VAL A 91 -0.83 -11.23 17.57
C VAL A 91 -0.57 -12.03 16.29
N PHE A 92 0.26 -13.09 16.35
CA PHE A 92 0.42 -14.03 15.23
C PHE A 92 -0.91 -14.68 14.83
N GLY A 93 -1.65 -15.20 15.81
CA GLY A 93 -2.95 -15.83 15.60
C GLY A 93 -3.93 -14.88 14.92
N LEU A 94 -4.02 -13.63 15.38
CA LEU A 94 -4.87 -12.60 14.76
C LEU A 94 -4.42 -12.29 13.33
N GLY A 95 -3.14 -12.07 13.08
CA GLY A 95 -2.60 -11.77 11.75
C GLY A 95 -2.91 -12.87 10.72
N PHE A 96 -2.62 -14.13 11.06
CA PHE A 96 -2.90 -15.27 10.18
C PHE A 96 -4.41 -15.58 10.05
N ALA A 97 -5.21 -15.36 11.10
CA ALA A 97 -6.66 -15.47 11.01
C ALA A 97 -7.24 -14.45 10.01
N MET A 98 -6.73 -13.22 9.99
CA MET A 98 -7.13 -12.22 9.01
C MET A 98 -6.78 -12.64 7.58
N PHE A 99 -5.62 -13.27 7.36
CA PHE A 99 -5.29 -13.85 6.04
C PHE A 99 -6.25 -14.97 5.66
N ALA A 100 -6.59 -15.86 6.59
CA ALA A 100 -7.54 -16.94 6.34
C ALA A 100 -8.93 -16.41 5.97
N VAL A 101 -9.43 -15.40 6.69
CA VAL A 101 -10.71 -14.74 6.38
C VAL A 101 -10.64 -14.03 5.02
N ALA A 102 -9.53 -13.34 4.71
CA ALA A 102 -9.33 -12.71 3.41
C ALA A 102 -9.40 -13.72 2.26
N LEU A 103 -8.72 -14.86 2.40
CA LEU A 103 -8.75 -15.96 1.43
C LEU A 103 -10.17 -16.55 1.29
N GLY A 104 -10.92 -16.68 2.39
CA GLY A 104 -12.31 -17.12 2.37
C GLY A 104 -13.22 -16.18 1.58
N ILE A 105 -13.12 -14.86 1.82
CA ILE A 105 -13.86 -13.83 1.07
C ILE A 105 -13.53 -13.91 -0.43
N LEU A 106 -12.25 -14.04 -0.76
CA LEU A 106 -11.79 -14.16 -2.15
C LEU A 106 -12.29 -15.46 -2.81
N GLY A 107 -12.30 -16.57 -2.08
CA GLY A 107 -12.82 -17.85 -2.57
C GLY A 107 -14.31 -17.78 -2.89
N VAL A 108 -15.12 -17.20 -1.99
CA VAL A 108 -16.56 -16.99 -2.21
C VAL A 108 -16.80 -16.04 -3.39
N HIS A 109 -16.05 -14.94 -3.46
CA HIS A 109 -16.14 -14.01 -4.58
C HIS A 109 -15.79 -14.67 -5.91
N ALA A 110 -14.65 -15.37 -5.99
CA ALA A 110 -14.21 -16.05 -7.21
C ALA A 110 -15.20 -17.15 -7.64
N ALA A 111 -15.76 -17.91 -6.70
CA ALA A 111 -16.74 -18.95 -7.01
C ALA A 111 -18.06 -18.39 -7.56
N SER A 112 -18.50 -17.24 -7.03
CA SER A 112 -19.80 -16.63 -7.38
C SER A 112 -19.76 -15.66 -8.58
N SER A 113 -18.59 -15.11 -8.93
CA SER A 113 -18.48 -14.06 -9.96
C SER A 113 -17.74 -14.50 -11.22
N THR A 114 -16.53 -15.04 -11.09
CA THR A 114 -15.63 -15.29 -12.22
C THR A 114 -15.39 -16.77 -12.51
N GLY A 115 -15.67 -17.65 -11.55
CA GLY A 115 -15.37 -19.09 -11.62
C GLY A 115 -13.88 -19.45 -11.44
N VAL A 116 -12.98 -18.46 -11.31
CA VAL A 116 -11.52 -18.67 -11.23
C VAL A 116 -11.01 -18.79 -9.79
N VAL A 117 -11.55 -19.77 -9.06
CA VAL A 117 -11.23 -19.96 -7.62
C VAL A 117 -9.74 -20.25 -7.41
N TRP A 118 -9.17 -21.19 -8.16
CA TRP A 118 -7.78 -21.61 -7.96
C TRP A 118 -6.74 -20.51 -8.25
N PRO A 119 -6.77 -19.80 -9.39
CA PRO A 119 -5.84 -18.69 -9.63
C PRO A 119 -5.96 -17.58 -8.57
N THR A 120 -7.18 -17.27 -8.13
CA THR A 120 -7.42 -16.27 -7.08
C THR A 120 -6.85 -16.73 -5.73
N ALA A 121 -7.05 -18.00 -5.37
CA ALA A 121 -6.51 -18.57 -4.14
C ALA A 121 -4.97 -18.61 -4.16
N LEU A 122 -4.37 -19.03 -5.28
CA LEU A 122 -2.91 -19.08 -5.43
C LEU A 122 -2.27 -17.69 -5.34
N THR A 123 -2.86 -16.68 -5.97
CA THR A 123 -2.36 -15.30 -5.88
C THR A 123 -2.56 -14.71 -4.48
N GLY A 124 -3.66 -15.01 -3.81
CA GLY A 124 -3.89 -14.66 -2.40
C GLY A 124 -2.90 -15.31 -1.44
N LEU A 125 -2.63 -16.61 -1.61
CA LEU A 125 -1.62 -17.34 -0.84
C LEU A 125 -0.21 -16.81 -1.12
N GLY A 126 0.09 -16.48 -2.37
CA GLY A 126 1.34 -15.82 -2.77
C GLY A 126 1.51 -14.47 -2.07
N LEU A 127 0.45 -13.63 -2.02
CA LEU A 127 0.47 -12.37 -1.31
C LEU A 127 0.73 -12.58 0.19
N ALA A 128 0.00 -13.48 0.83
CA ALA A 128 0.20 -13.83 2.25
C ALA A 128 1.64 -14.31 2.53
N GLY A 129 2.18 -15.15 1.64
CA GLY A 129 3.53 -15.67 1.72
C GLY A 129 4.59 -14.58 1.59
N VAL A 130 4.45 -13.66 0.63
CA VAL A 130 5.39 -12.53 0.45
C VAL A 130 5.32 -11.55 1.62
N ILE A 131 4.13 -11.25 2.14
CA ILE A 131 3.99 -10.42 3.35
C ILE A 131 4.71 -11.08 4.53
N THR A 132 4.42 -12.36 4.79
CA THR A 132 5.03 -13.10 5.90
C THR A 132 6.56 -13.20 5.74
N TYR A 133 7.04 -13.44 4.52
CA TYR A 133 8.47 -13.49 4.22
C TYR A 133 9.15 -12.14 4.47
N TYR A 134 8.53 -11.04 4.02
CA TYR A 134 8.99 -9.69 4.30
C TYR A 134 9.08 -9.46 5.81
N ASP A 135 7.99 -9.65 6.55
CA ASP A 135 7.94 -9.37 7.98
C ASP A 135 9.03 -10.14 8.74
N ALA A 136 9.25 -11.42 8.41
CA ALA A 136 10.25 -12.26 9.05
C ALA A 136 11.71 -11.88 8.74
N HIS A 137 12.01 -11.32 7.55
CA HIS A 137 13.39 -11.16 7.07
C HIS A 137 13.81 -9.72 6.77
N HIS A 138 12.91 -8.74 6.84
CA HIS A 138 13.17 -7.43 6.23
C HIS A 138 14.35 -6.65 6.85
N LYS A 139 14.64 -6.84 8.14
CA LYS A 139 15.71 -6.06 8.82
C LYS A 139 17.12 -6.40 8.35
N ARG A 140 17.36 -7.63 7.89
CA ARG A 140 18.69 -8.09 7.45
C ARG A 140 18.80 -8.24 5.93
N ASN A 141 17.73 -7.95 5.20
CA ASN A 141 17.68 -8.17 3.77
C ASN A 141 17.92 -6.84 3.00
N PRO A 142 18.99 -6.73 2.20
CA PRO A 142 19.21 -5.54 1.38
C PRO A 142 18.10 -5.34 0.33
N LEU A 143 17.45 -6.43 -0.10
CA LEU A 143 16.35 -6.44 -1.06
C LEU A 143 14.98 -6.17 -0.42
N SER A 144 14.88 -5.88 0.88
CA SER A 144 13.60 -5.57 1.53
C SER A 144 12.73 -4.53 0.81
N PRO A 145 13.27 -3.45 0.20
CA PRO A 145 12.47 -2.52 -0.60
C PRO A 145 11.74 -3.20 -1.76
N LEU A 146 12.43 -4.13 -2.44
CA LEU A 146 11.87 -4.90 -3.54
C LEU A 146 10.77 -5.83 -3.03
N VAL A 147 11.01 -6.54 -1.93
CA VAL A 147 10.02 -7.47 -1.34
C VAL A 147 8.78 -6.72 -0.83
N MET A 148 8.96 -5.56 -0.17
CA MET A 148 7.83 -4.72 0.25
C MET A 148 7.03 -4.21 -0.95
N GLY A 149 7.72 -3.78 -2.01
CA GLY A 149 7.09 -3.39 -3.27
C GLY A 149 6.35 -4.56 -3.94
N LEU A 150 6.89 -5.77 -3.85
CA LEU A 150 6.25 -6.98 -4.37
C LEU A 150 4.92 -7.28 -3.69
N CYS A 151 4.74 -6.96 -2.39
CA CYS A 151 3.43 -7.03 -1.74
C CYS A 151 2.38 -6.18 -2.48
N ARG A 152 2.76 -4.97 -2.93
CA ARG A 152 1.87 -4.06 -3.66
C ARG A 152 1.64 -4.49 -5.11
N VAL A 153 2.64 -5.10 -5.75
CA VAL A 153 2.47 -5.76 -7.05
C VAL A 153 1.46 -6.90 -6.95
N LEU A 154 1.56 -7.75 -5.91
CA LEU A 154 0.63 -8.85 -5.73
C LEU A 154 -0.79 -8.38 -5.39
N VAL A 155 -0.94 -7.22 -4.77
CA VAL A 155 -2.26 -6.55 -4.63
C VAL A 155 -2.89 -6.24 -6.00
N TYR A 156 -2.12 -5.68 -6.94
CA TYR A 156 -2.57 -5.43 -8.33
C TYR A 156 -2.96 -6.73 -9.03
N VAL A 157 -2.07 -7.71 -9.00
CA VAL A 157 -2.26 -9.01 -9.66
C VAL A 157 -3.47 -9.73 -9.10
N LEU A 158 -3.61 -9.78 -7.78
CA LEU A 158 -4.75 -10.42 -7.11
C LEU A 158 -6.06 -9.72 -7.44
N ALA A 159 -6.10 -8.38 -7.41
CA ALA A 159 -7.30 -7.63 -7.78
C ALA A 159 -7.71 -7.89 -9.24
N ALA A 160 -6.75 -7.93 -10.17
CA ALA A 160 -6.97 -8.24 -11.58
C ALA A 160 -7.52 -9.67 -11.78
N VAL A 161 -6.82 -10.66 -11.22
CA VAL A 161 -7.18 -12.08 -11.35
C VAL A 161 -8.53 -12.37 -10.70
N ALA A 162 -8.78 -11.84 -9.51
CA ALA A 162 -10.04 -12.06 -8.81
C ALA A 162 -11.23 -11.41 -9.55
N ALA A 163 -11.02 -10.23 -10.16
CA ALA A 163 -12.09 -9.50 -10.85
C ALA A 163 -12.40 -10.03 -12.25
N THR A 164 -11.42 -10.57 -12.97
CA THR A 164 -11.58 -10.89 -14.40
C THR A 164 -11.07 -12.27 -14.80
N GLY A 165 -10.35 -12.97 -13.93
CA GLY A 165 -9.67 -14.23 -14.25
C GLY A 165 -8.46 -14.06 -15.17
N ARG A 166 -8.04 -12.83 -15.47
CA ARG A 166 -7.00 -12.52 -16.46
C ARG A 166 -5.90 -11.68 -15.83
N LEU A 167 -4.73 -11.73 -16.46
CA LEU A 167 -3.58 -10.90 -16.13
C LEU A 167 -3.03 -10.22 -17.39
N PRO A 168 -3.70 -9.17 -17.90
CA PRO A 168 -3.26 -8.50 -19.12
C PRO A 168 -1.97 -7.71 -18.90
N GLY A 169 -1.26 -7.43 -19.99
CA GLY A 169 0.00 -6.69 -19.96
C GLY A 169 -0.09 -5.30 -19.32
N ALA A 170 -1.26 -4.66 -19.35
CA ALA A 170 -1.50 -3.38 -18.69
C ALA A 170 -1.36 -3.49 -17.15
N VAL A 171 -1.83 -4.59 -16.53
CA VAL A 171 -1.66 -4.84 -15.09
C VAL A 171 -0.19 -5.07 -14.75
N LEU A 172 0.52 -5.86 -15.56
CA LEU A 172 1.95 -6.11 -15.35
C LEU A 172 2.77 -4.82 -15.49
N ALA A 173 2.53 -4.04 -16.53
CA ALA A 173 3.20 -2.76 -16.74
C ALA A 173 2.89 -1.75 -15.63
N GLY A 174 1.61 -1.63 -15.22
CA GLY A 174 1.21 -0.81 -14.08
C GLY A 174 1.87 -1.25 -12.78
N SER A 175 1.97 -2.56 -12.55
CA SER A 175 2.63 -3.14 -11.37
C SER A 175 4.13 -2.82 -11.35
N LEU A 176 4.82 -2.90 -12.49
CA LEU A 176 6.24 -2.54 -12.61
C LEU A 176 6.49 -1.04 -12.37
N VAL A 177 5.59 -0.19 -12.87
CA VAL A 177 5.65 1.26 -12.63
C VAL A 177 5.43 1.58 -11.14
N LEU A 178 4.45 0.93 -10.51
CA LEU A 178 4.23 1.04 -9.06
C LEU A 178 5.46 0.55 -8.28
N LEU A 179 6.02 -0.59 -8.65
CA LEU A 179 7.21 -1.15 -8.02
C LEU A 179 8.40 -0.19 -8.11
N SER A 180 8.64 0.39 -9.29
CA SER A 180 9.67 1.43 -9.50
C SER A 180 9.46 2.60 -8.53
N TYR A 181 8.25 3.17 -8.49
CA TYR A 181 7.94 4.26 -7.58
C TYR A 181 8.18 3.88 -6.11
N LEU A 182 7.79 2.67 -5.70
CA LEU A 182 8.01 2.16 -4.34
C LEU A 182 9.48 1.93 -4.00
N ILE A 183 10.32 1.54 -4.96
CA ILE A 183 11.78 1.46 -4.74
C ILE A 183 12.34 2.84 -4.40
N GLY A 184 11.95 3.87 -5.16
CA GLY A 184 12.35 5.26 -4.88
C GLY A 184 11.87 5.75 -3.51
N LEU A 185 10.59 5.50 -3.19
CA LEU A 185 9.99 5.84 -1.89
C LEU A 185 10.72 5.15 -0.73
N THR A 186 10.92 3.85 -0.83
CA THR A 186 11.51 3.05 0.26
C THR A 186 12.97 3.38 0.46
N TYR A 187 13.68 3.74 -0.61
CA TYR A 187 15.03 4.27 -0.49
C TYR A 187 15.06 5.53 0.37
N VAL A 188 14.17 6.49 0.10
CA VAL A 188 14.03 7.71 0.93
C VAL A 188 13.68 7.34 2.38
N ALA A 189 12.74 6.41 2.60
CA ALA A 189 12.36 5.98 3.94
C ALA A 189 13.55 5.34 4.72
N LYS A 190 14.42 4.59 4.05
CA LYS A 190 15.63 4.02 4.67
C LYS A 190 16.70 5.06 5.02
N GLN A 191 16.68 6.23 4.39
CA GLN A 191 17.61 7.32 4.71
C GLN A 191 17.23 8.04 6.01
N GLU A 192 16.03 7.80 6.58
CA GLU A 192 15.56 8.44 7.82
C GLU A 192 16.52 8.23 9.00
N THR A 193 17.23 7.11 9.03
CA THR A 193 18.19 6.77 10.10
C THR A 193 19.64 7.10 9.77
N LEU A 194 19.94 7.62 8.58
CA LEU A 194 21.29 7.90 8.12
C LEU A 194 21.63 9.39 8.29
N ALA A 195 22.83 9.67 8.83
CA ALA A 195 23.30 11.04 9.08
C ALA A 195 23.71 11.81 7.81
N GLU A 196 23.99 11.11 6.69
CA GLU A 196 24.46 11.71 5.44
C GLU A 196 23.80 11.08 4.20
N TYR A 197 23.43 11.91 3.22
CA TYR A 197 22.93 11.48 1.91
C TYR A 197 24.07 10.92 1.07
N ARG A 198 24.10 9.60 0.88
CA ARG A 198 25.21 9.01 0.11
C ARG A 198 24.90 8.79 -1.36
N ASN A 199 23.64 8.73 -1.81
CA ASN A 199 23.29 8.51 -3.25
C ASN A 199 21.84 8.93 -3.62
N LEU A 200 21.64 9.92 -4.50
CA LEU A 200 20.30 10.35 -4.93
C LEU A 200 19.74 9.61 -6.16
N TRP A 201 20.55 8.76 -6.82
CA TRP A 201 20.13 8.07 -8.05
C TRP A 201 18.84 7.23 -7.91
N PRO A 202 18.51 6.59 -6.75
CA PRO A 202 17.26 5.82 -6.64
C PRO A 202 16.00 6.69 -6.71
N LEU A 203 16.10 8.01 -6.50
CA LEU A 203 14.97 8.91 -6.73
C LEU A 203 14.56 8.96 -8.21
N ALA A 204 15.44 8.58 -9.14
CA ALA A 204 15.08 8.47 -10.57
C ALA A 204 13.90 7.51 -10.79
N PHE A 205 13.78 6.45 -9.97
CA PHE A 205 12.68 5.50 -10.07
C PHE A 205 11.30 6.11 -9.72
N LEU A 206 11.25 7.23 -8.98
CA LEU A 206 10.01 7.97 -8.73
C LEU A 206 9.43 8.58 -10.02
N PHE A 207 10.23 8.70 -11.08
CA PHE A 207 9.81 9.33 -12.33
C PHE A 207 9.31 8.36 -13.40
N ALA A 208 9.43 7.04 -13.17
CA ALA A 208 8.87 6.03 -14.08
C ALA A 208 7.36 6.20 -14.38
N PRO A 209 6.50 6.62 -13.42
CA PRO A 209 5.10 6.91 -13.68
C PRO A 209 4.87 8.00 -14.72
N PHE A 210 5.75 9.00 -14.81
CA PHE A 210 5.61 10.07 -15.79
C PHE A 210 5.94 9.58 -17.19
N VAL A 211 7.04 8.84 -17.34
CA VAL A 211 7.42 8.26 -18.65
C VAL A 211 6.32 7.32 -19.14
N TYR A 212 5.86 6.41 -18.28
CA TYR A 212 4.78 5.50 -18.63
C TYR A 212 3.46 6.24 -18.85
N GLY A 213 3.18 7.30 -18.10
CA GLY A 213 1.94 8.07 -18.16
C GLY A 213 1.79 9.00 -19.37
N LEU A 214 2.85 9.28 -20.14
CA LEU A 214 2.83 10.27 -21.25
C LEU A 214 1.64 10.12 -22.23
N PRO A 215 1.29 8.93 -22.74
CA PRO A 215 0.10 8.77 -23.59
C PRO A 215 -1.24 9.19 -22.95
N ALA A 216 -1.36 9.25 -21.62
CA ALA A 216 -2.57 9.77 -20.97
C ALA A 216 -2.83 11.24 -21.31
N LEU A 217 -1.79 11.99 -21.73
CA LEU A 217 -1.90 13.39 -22.09
C LEU A 217 -2.76 13.62 -23.36
N ALA A 218 -2.92 12.60 -24.20
CA ALA A 218 -3.71 12.67 -25.43
C ALA A 218 -5.21 12.35 -25.24
N GLY A 219 -5.60 11.78 -24.09
CA GLY A 219 -6.94 11.21 -23.85
C GLY A 219 -8.00 12.15 -23.28
N GLY A 220 -7.89 13.47 -23.50
CA GLY A 220 -8.73 14.50 -22.88
C GLY A 220 -8.10 15.11 -21.62
N LEU A 221 -8.86 15.91 -20.84
CA LEU A 221 -8.30 16.72 -19.74
C LEU A 221 -7.92 15.93 -18.49
N THR A 222 -8.52 14.76 -18.26
CA THR A 222 -8.29 13.97 -17.04
C THR A 222 -6.84 13.50 -16.92
N GLY A 223 -6.25 12.99 -18.01
CA GLY A 223 -4.86 12.52 -18.02
C GLY A 223 -3.85 13.63 -17.72
N PRO A 224 -3.83 14.76 -18.46
CA PRO A 224 -3.02 15.94 -18.16
C PRO A 224 -3.20 16.46 -16.73
N ALA A 225 -4.44 16.55 -16.23
CA ALA A 225 -4.70 17.04 -14.89
C ALA A 225 -4.07 16.13 -13.81
N LEU A 226 -4.23 14.81 -13.93
CA LEU A 226 -3.65 13.85 -12.98
C LEU A 226 -2.13 13.74 -13.11
N PHE A 227 -1.61 13.84 -14.34
CA PHE A 227 -0.17 13.89 -14.58
C PHE A 227 0.46 15.11 -13.90
N ALA A 228 -0.12 16.30 -14.11
CA ALA A 228 0.36 17.54 -13.49
C ALA A 228 0.22 17.50 -11.97
N ALA A 229 -0.90 16.96 -11.45
CA ALA A 229 -1.12 16.80 -10.02
C ALA A 229 -0.07 15.87 -9.37
N LEU A 230 0.18 14.70 -9.97
CA LEU A 230 1.21 13.78 -9.50
C LEU A 230 2.61 14.41 -9.56
N LEU A 231 2.93 15.10 -10.65
CA LEU A 231 4.24 15.74 -10.84
C LEU A 231 4.47 16.83 -9.78
N ALA A 232 3.50 17.74 -9.63
CA ALA A 232 3.54 18.79 -8.63
C ALA A 232 3.68 18.20 -7.22
N TRP A 233 2.96 17.12 -6.93
CA TRP A 233 3.01 16.47 -5.62
C TRP A 233 4.34 15.77 -5.33
N VAL A 234 4.92 15.07 -6.32
CA VAL A 234 6.24 14.44 -6.20
C VAL A 234 7.31 15.52 -6.01
N CYS A 235 7.28 16.61 -6.80
CA CYS A 235 8.19 17.74 -6.63
C CYS A 235 8.04 18.40 -5.24
N TYR A 236 6.81 18.59 -4.77
CA TYR A 236 6.54 19.10 -3.43
C TYR A 236 7.11 18.18 -2.35
N SER A 237 6.96 16.86 -2.49
CA SER A 237 7.49 15.87 -1.54
C SER A 237 9.02 15.83 -1.55
N ILE A 238 9.65 15.91 -2.73
CA ILE A 238 11.11 16.02 -2.87
C ILE A 238 11.64 17.32 -2.25
N SER A 239 10.87 18.41 -2.25
CA SER A 239 11.29 19.68 -1.66
C SER A 239 11.63 19.57 -0.16
N PHE A 240 11.07 18.59 0.56
CA PHE A 240 11.40 18.30 1.95
C PHE A 240 12.75 17.59 2.14
N LEU A 241 13.33 17.04 1.06
CA LEU A 241 14.63 16.36 1.08
C LEU A 241 15.78 17.30 0.71
N VAL A 242 15.51 18.32 -0.11
CA VAL A 242 16.56 19.20 -0.69
C VAL A 242 16.68 20.57 -0.03
N ARG A 243 15.72 20.97 0.82
CA ARG A 243 15.77 22.28 1.51
C ARG A 243 16.88 22.29 2.57
N ARG A 244 17.90 23.12 2.35
CA ARG A 244 19.03 23.32 3.28
C ARG A 244 18.54 23.67 4.69
N GLY A 245 18.99 22.91 5.68
CA GLY A 245 18.75 23.15 7.12
C GLY A 245 17.42 22.66 7.70
N ARG A 246 16.53 22.05 6.90
CA ARG A 246 15.21 21.55 7.36
C ARG A 246 14.76 20.31 6.59
N VAL A 247 15.59 19.27 6.57
CA VAL A 247 15.18 18.02 5.92
C VAL A 247 14.14 17.31 6.80
N ASP A 248 13.02 16.93 6.18
CA ASP A 248 11.90 16.27 6.85
C ASP A 248 11.54 14.99 6.06
N ILE A 249 12.31 13.93 6.32
CA ILE A 249 12.15 12.61 5.66
C ILE A 249 10.78 12.00 5.97
N PRO A 250 10.29 11.96 7.23
CA PRO A 250 8.97 11.40 7.53
C PRO A 250 7.87 12.06 6.72
N ARG A 251 7.91 13.39 6.58
CA ARG A 251 6.93 14.13 5.77
C ARG A 251 7.05 13.84 4.29
N ALA A 252 8.26 13.68 3.76
CA ALA A 252 8.47 13.26 2.37
C ALA A 252 7.92 11.85 2.12
N VAL A 253 8.18 10.90 3.01
CA VAL A 253 7.69 9.51 2.93
C VAL A 253 6.16 9.47 2.97
N VAL A 254 5.55 10.20 3.91
CA VAL A 254 4.10 10.42 3.97
C VAL A 254 3.56 10.97 2.65
N GLY A 255 4.22 11.99 2.09
CA GLY A 255 3.89 12.57 0.79
C GLY A 255 3.93 11.53 -0.32
N PHE A 256 5.01 10.74 -0.41
CA PHE A 256 5.14 9.70 -1.42
C PHE A 256 4.13 8.57 -1.25
N LEU A 257 3.80 8.18 -0.02
CA LEU A 257 2.76 7.18 0.28
C LEU A 257 1.39 7.63 -0.22
N ALA A 258 1.00 8.87 0.07
CA ALA A 258 -0.24 9.44 -0.47
C ALA A 258 -0.20 9.49 -2.02
N GLY A 259 0.97 9.82 -2.59
CA GLY A 259 1.20 9.86 -4.03
C GLY A 259 0.93 8.54 -4.77
N ILE A 260 0.91 7.39 -4.08
CA ILE A 260 0.52 6.09 -4.67
C ILE A 260 -0.89 6.19 -5.28
N SER A 261 -1.84 6.82 -4.60
CA SER A 261 -3.21 6.93 -5.12
C SER A 261 -3.32 7.86 -6.33
N LEU A 262 -2.44 8.86 -6.45
CA LEU A 262 -2.35 9.71 -7.65
C LEU A 262 -1.69 8.97 -8.81
N LEU A 263 -0.68 8.12 -8.53
CA LEU A 263 -0.10 7.21 -9.50
C LEU A 263 -1.16 6.25 -10.04
N ASP A 264 -1.91 5.58 -9.16
CA ASP A 264 -3.02 4.69 -9.53
C ASP A 264 -4.05 5.43 -10.41
N ALA A 265 -4.43 6.65 -10.03
CA ALA A 265 -5.34 7.50 -10.81
C ALA A 265 -4.80 7.79 -12.23
N LEU A 266 -3.51 8.12 -12.36
CA LEU A 266 -2.87 8.35 -13.66
C LEU A 266 -2.87 7.08 -14.53
N LEU A 267 -2.59 5.91 -13.94
CA LEU A 267 -2.64 4.64 -14.66
C LEU A 267 -4.05 4.29 -15.13
N ILE A 268 -5.06 4.54 -14.29
CA ILE A 268 -6.48 4.32 -14.63
C ILE A 268 -6.92 5.30 -15.73
N ALA A 269 -6.50 6.57 -15.66
CA ALA A 269 -6.81 7.57 -16.68
C ALA A 269 -6.16 7.24 -18.02
N ARG A 270 -4.91 6.75 -18.01
CA ARG A 270 -4.23 6.22 -19.19
C ARG A 270 -5.03 5.09 -19.85
N HIS A 271 -5.67 4.25 -19.04
CA HIS A 271 -6.52 3.14 -19.50
C HIS A 271 -7.93 3.59 -19.94
N GLY A 272 -8.21 4.89 -19.96
CA GLY A 272 -9.46 5.47 -20.47
C GLY A 272 -10.62 5.53 -19.47
N ALA A 273 -10.42 5.15 -18.21
CA ALA A 273 -11.49 5.07 -17.21
C ALA A 273 -11.55 6.30 -16.30
N ALA A 274 -11.85 7.48 -16.86
CA ALA A 274 -11.80 8.75 -16.14
C ALA A 274 -12.60 8.80 -14.81
N PRO A 275 -13.83 8.26 -14.69
CA PRO A 275 -14.55 8.27 -13.41
C PRO A 275 -13.84 7.48 -12.31
N ALA A 276 -13.27 6.32 -12.66
CA ALA A 276 -12.50 5.51 -11.73
C ALA A 276 -11.16 6.19 -11.36
N ALA A 277 -10.55 6.93 -12.28
CA ALA A 277 -9.34 7.69 -12.01
C ALA A 277 -9.59 8.76 -10.94
N TRP A 278 -10.68 9.53 -11.06
CA TRP A 278 -11.05 10.50 -10.03
C TRP A 278 -11.42 9.85 -8.70
N LEU A 279 -12.09 8.70 -8.73
CA LEU A 279 -12.35 7.91 -7.51
C LEU A 279 -11.04 7.52 -6.80
N ALA A 280 -9.99 7.12 -7.53
CA ALA A 280 -8.69 6.80 -6.95
C ALA A 280 -8.06 8.00 -6.22
N THR A 281 -8.28 9.24 -6.68
CA THR A 281 -7.77 10.45 -5.99
C THR A 281 -8.41 10.68 -4.61
N THR A 282 -9.58 10.09 -4.33
CA THR A 282 -10.14 10.13 -2.97
C THR A 282 -9.23 9.40 -1.98
N GLY A 283 -8.52 8.35 -2.43
CA GLY A 283 -7.52 7.65 -1.63
C GLY A 283 -6.38 8.57 -1.20
N PHE A 284 -5.92 9.45 -2.10
CA PHE A 284 -4.90 10.45 -1.79
C PHE A 284 -5.35 11.40 -0.68
N ALA A 285 -6.55 11.98 -0.80
CA ALA A 285 -7.10 12.89 0.20
C ALA A 285 -7.31 12.18 1.55
N LEU A 286 -7.85 10.95 1.53
CA LEU A 286 -8.07 10.15 2.73
C LEU A 286 -6.76 9.78 3.42
N THR A 287 -5.71 9.39 2.69
CA THR A 287 -4.40 9.08 3.29
C THR A 287 -3.84 10.30 4.02
N LEU A 288 -3.87 11.49 3.40
CA LEU A 288 -3.37 12.71 4.05
C LEU A 288 -4.21 13.12 5.26
N LEU A 289 -5.53 12.96 5.20
CA LEU A 289 -6.43 13.25 6.32
C LEU A 289 -6.20 12.28 7.47
N LEU A 290 -6.22 10.97 7.21
CA LEU A 290 -6.08 9.94 8.22
C LEU A 290 -4.71 9.96 8.89
N GLN A 291 -3.64 10.32 8.16
CA GLN A 291 -2.30 10.45 8.74
C GLN A 291 -2.18 11.59 9.76
N ARG A 292 -3.10 12.57 9.75
CA ARG A 292 -3.17 13.59 10.82
C ARG A 292 -3.65 13.02 12.16
N TYR A 293 -4.44 11.95 12.13
CA TYR A 293 -5.03 11.34 13.33
C TYR A 293 -4.31 10.06 13.76
N VAL A 294 -3.85 9.27 12.79
CA VAL A 294 -3.15 8.00 12.99
C VAL A 294 -1.87 8.03 12.14
N ARG A 295 -0.72 8.32 12.78
CA ARG A 295 0.57 8.27 12.10
C ARG A 295 0.81 6.85 11.58
N GLY A 296 0.97 6.71 10.27
CA GLY A 296 1.19 5.44 9.56
C GLY A 296 2.66 5.10 9.37
N THR A 297 3.56 5.90 9.95
CA THR A 297 5.02 5.79 9.95
C THR A 297 5.52 6.15 11.34
#